data_AF-A0A967GTR8-F1
#
_entry.id   AF-A0A967GTR8-F1
#
_cell.length_a   1.000
_cell.length_b   1.000
_cell.length_c   1.000
_cell.angle_alpha   90.00
_cell.angle_beta   90.00
_cell.angle_gamma   90.00
#
_symmetry.space_group_name_H-M   'P 1'
#
loop_
_entity.id
_entity.type
_entity.pdbx_description
1 polymer ?
#
loop_
_entity_poly.entity_id
_entity_poly.type
_entity_poly.pdbx_seq_one_letter_code
_entity_poly.pdbx_strand_id
1 'polypeptide(L)'
;MSELNQLDELTRRTFVASTAKACLGVTIAGSARDLFAPAALAADPGTVARGGGKAKSVIYLFMSGGMTHLDTFDPKPEAPAEYRGPTEAIKTAADGIQLGHYLPKLAGQADKVALIRSMTSTQGAHGPGRYFMRTGYAQRASIVHPSAGAWVSRLAQRANQTLPSFVTVNAGNEHPGAGFFEPEYAPLPVGDAESGLQNVRRLRNITEEQFNQQLALRKLLDQQFDERFHQGQKNVCPGLHPGFRGGGETDEKRGPRSVRPARGAEEGPRSLWRRPLREGCPAGPPPRRTRSAFR
;
A
#
# COMPACT_ATOMS: atom_id res chain seq x y z
N MET A 1 -39.42 9.62 20.27
CA MET A 1 -38.11 9.09 20.73
C MET A 1 -37.70 7.78 20.04
N SER A 2 -38.62 6.94 19.51
CA SER A 2 -38.22 5.71 18.81
C SER A 2 -37.58 5.95 17.43
N GLU A 3 -37.96 7.02 16.71
CA GLU A 3 -37.38 7.32 15.39
C GLU A 3 -35.91 7.75 15.43
N LEU A 4 -35.45 8.41 16.50
CA LEU A 4 -34.05 8.79 16.67
C LEU A 4 -33.13 7.57 16.80
N ASN A 5 -33.66 6.44 17.29
CA ASN A 5 -32.91 5.20 17.42
C ASN A 5 -32.81 4.40 16.11
N GLN A 6 -33.55 4.78 15.08
CA GLN A 6 -33.50 4.16 13.75
C GLN A 6 -32.54 4.87 12.79
N LEU A 7 -32.04 6.05 13.16
CA LEU A 7 -31.07 6.78 12.35
C LEU A 7 -29.71 6.08 12.38
N ASP A 8 -29.08 5.95 11.22
CA ASP A 8 -27.69 5.51 11.12
C ASP A 8 -26.73 6.48 11.82
N GLU A 9 -25.53 6.01 12.13
CA GLU A 9 -24.55 6.78 12.91
C GLU A 9 -24.17 8.10 12.21
N LEU A 10 -24.12 8.10 10.88
CA LEU A 10 -23.77 9.27 10.08
C LEU A 10 -24.86 10.34 10.14
N THR A 11 -26.14 9.97 10.05
CA THR A 11 -27.26 10.91 10.12
C THR A 11 -27.38 11.56 11.49
N ARG A 12 -27.12 10.81 12.58
CA ARG A 12 -27.11 11.37 13.94
C ARG A 12 -26.02 12.42 14.12
N ARG A 13 -24.81 12.16 13.62
CA ARG A 13 -23.69 13.12 13.70
C ARG A 13 -23.99 14.40 12.93
N THR A 14 -24.59 14.29 11.75
CA THR A 14 -24.99 15.44 10.93
C THR A 14 -26.09 16.27 11.60
N PHE A 15 -27.07 15.63 12.23
CA PHE A 15 -28.14 16.31 12.98
C PHE A 15 -27.59 17.08 14.20
N VAL A 16 -26.74 16.44 15.00
CA VAL A 16 -26.12 17.10 16.18
C VAL A 16 -25.22 18.26 15.73
N ALA A 17 -24.42 18.07 14.68
CA ALA A 17 -23.58 19.13 14.14
C ALA A 17 -24.40 20.32 13.61
N SER A 18 -25.52 20.05 12.93
CA SER A 18 -26.41 21.09 12.40
C SER A 18 -27.15 21.83 13.51
N THR A 19 -27.58 21.12 14.55
CA THR A 19 -28.23 21.69 15.73
C THR A 19 -27.26 22.55 16.54
N ALA A 20 -26.03 22.08 16.73
CA ALA A 20 -24.98 22.86 17.39
C ALA A 20 -24.66 24.15 16.62
N LYS A 21 -24.58 24.09 15.28
CA LYS A 21 -24.39 25.27 14.43
C LYS A 21 -25.53 26.28 14.54
N ALA A 22 -26.78 25.81 14.62
CA ALA A 22 -27.96 26.66 14.70
C ALA A 22 -28.16 27.28 16.09
N CYS A 23 -27.92 26.52 17.16
CA CYS A 23 -28.23 26.94 18.53
C CYS A 23 -27.06 27.67 19.24
N LEU A 24 -25.81 27.45 18.82
CA LEU A 24 -24.63 28.03 19.50
C LEU A 24 -24.02 29.25 18.77
N GLY A 25 -24.71 29.81 17.77
CA GLY A 25 -24.41 31.16 17.26
C GLY A 25 -23.06 31.34 16.54
N VAL A 26 -22.42 30.27 16.07
CA VAL A 26 -21.14 30.31 15.31
C VAL A 26 -21.28 30.86 13.88
N THR A 27 -22.38 31.52 13.55
CA THR A 27 -22.84 31.79 12.18
C THR A 27 -22.21 32.99 11.49
N ILE A 28 -21.38 33.81 12.14
CA ILE A 28 -20.82 35.03 11.50
C ILE A 28 -19.29 35.00 11.39
N ALA A 29 -18.56 34.50 12.40
CA ALA A 29 -17.09 34.39 12.31
C ALA A 29 -16.63 33.12 11.57
N GLY A 30 -17.42 32.04 11.57
CA GLY A 30 -17.12 30.80 10.86
C GLY A 30 -17.43 30.87 9.35
N SER A 31 -18.52 31.53 8.98
CA SER A 31 -19.01 31.66 7.60
C SER A 31 -18.16 32.58 6.73
N ALA A 32 -17.48 33.58 7.32
CA ALA A 32 -16.52 34.40 6.59
C ALA A 32 -15.27 33.61 6.19
N ARG A 33 -14.86 32.59 6.96
CA ARG A 33 -13.79 31.68 6.55
C ARG A 33 -14.22 30.76 5.41
N ASP A 34 -15.47 30.31 5.38
CA ASP A 34 -15.98 29.50 4.27
C ASP A 34 -16.15 30.31 2.97
N LEU A 35 -16.38 31.63 3.06
CA LEU A 35 -16.47 32.54 1.90
C LEU A 35 -15.10 32.85 1.25
N PHE A 36 -14.01 32.80 2.03
CA PHE A 36 -12.65 33.11 1.56
C PHE A 36 -11.67 31.94 1.60
N ALA A 37 -12.09 30.78 2.11
CA ALA A 37 -11.35 29.55 1.92
C ALA A 37 -11.48 29.16 0.44
N PRO A 38 -10.38 29.00 -0.32
CA PRO A 38 -10.47 28.25 -1.56
C PRO A 38 -11.10 26.92 -1.17
N ALA A 39 -12.16 26.51 -1.87
CA ALA A 39 -12.83 25.25 -1.64
C ALA A 39 -11.80 24.12 -1.65
N ALA A 40 -11.21 23.81 -0.49
CA ALA A 40 -10.67 22.52 -0.23
C ALA A 40 -11.84 21.59 -0.57
N LEU A 41 -11.59 20.63 -1.44
CA LEU A 41 -12.52 19.58 -1.83
C LEU A 41 -13.04 18.86 -0.57
N ALA A 42 -13.93 19.51 0.18
CA ALA A 42 -14.80 18.87 1.13
C ALA A 42 -15.77 18.15 0.23
N ALA A 43 -15.53 16.85 0.08
CA ALA A 43 -16.39 15.94 -0.65
C ALA A 43 -17.84 16.30 -0.32
N ASP A 44 -18.62 16.57 -1.36
CA ASP A 44 -20.04 16.89 -1.25
C ASP A 44 -20.68 15.87 -0.27
N PRO A 45 -21.44 16.30 0.75
CA PRO A 45 -22.07 15.40 1.70
C PRO A 45 -22.94 14.32 1.01
N GLY A 46 -23.43 14.57 -0.22
CA GLY A 46 -24.06 13.56 -1.08
C GLY A 46 -23.12 12.45 -1.57
N THR A 47 -21.84 12.76 -1.83
CA THR A 47 -20.78 11.80 -2.19
C THR A 47 -20.35 10.91 -1.02
N VAL A 48 -20.54 11.36 0.23
CA VAL A 48 -20.18 10.60 1.43
C VAL A 48 -21.29 9.62 1.82
N ALA A 49 -22.56 9.98 1.59
CA ALA A 49 -23.73 9.16 1.97
C ALA A 49 -23.98 7.94 1.06
N ARG A 50 -23.47 7.96 -0.17
CA ARG A 50 -23.41 6.78 -1.06
C ARG A 50 -21.99 6.72 -1.56
N GLY A 51 -21.22 5.68 -1.24
CA GLY A 51 -19.84 5.51 -1.71
C GLY A 51 -19.71 5.75 -3.22
N GLY A 52 -19.45 7.01 -3.59
CA GLY A 52 -19.75 7.56 -4.93
C GLY A 52 -18.72 7.22 -6.00
N GLY A 53 -17.80 6.31 -5.68
CA GLY A 53 -16.86 5.78 -6.64
C GLY A 53 -17.51 4.73 -7.54
N LYS A 54 -17.20 4.73 -8.83
CA LYS A 54 -17.55 3.63 -9.75
C LYS A 54 -16.75 2.35 -9.48
N ALA A 55 -15.77 2.39 -8.58
CA ALA A 55 -14.88 1.28 -8.27
C ALA A 55 -15.64 0.17 -7.55
N LYS A 56 -15.68 -1.03 -8.16
CA LYS A 56 -16.35 -2.22 -7.61
C LYS A 56 -15.40 -3.16 -6.86
N SER A 57 -14.12 -3.10 -7.19
CA SER A 57 -13.08 -3.97 -6.66
C SER A 57 -11.81 -3.16 -6.41
N VAL A 58 -11.08 -3.49 -5.33
CA VAL A 58 -9.83 -2.84 -4.96
C VAL A 58 -8.75 -3.89 -4.78
N ILE A 59 -7.60 -3.68 -5.42
CA ILE A 59 -6.39 -4.47 -5.18
C ILE A 59 -5.49 -3.63 -4.28
N TYR A 60 -5.22 -4.13 -3.08
CA TYR A 60 -4.31 -3.48 -2.13
C TYR A 60 -2.95 -4.18 -2.13
N LEU A 61 -1.94 -3.50 -2.68
CA LEU A 61 -0.57 -4.00 -2.72
C LEU A 61 0.22 -3.47 -1.52
N PHE A 62 0.55 -4.34 -0.58
CA PHE A 62 1.44 -4.02 0.54
C PHE A 62 2.82 -4.64 0.31
N MET A 63 3.81 -3.81 -0.05
CA MET A 63 5.18 -4.26 -0.29
C MET A 63 5.99 -4.26 1.02
N SER A 64 6.33 -5.44 1.53
CA SER A 64 7.26 -5.56 2.67
C SER A 64 8.65 -5.07 2.28
N GLY A 65 9.35 -4.41 3.20
CA GLY A 65 10.65 -3.76 2.94
C GLY A 65 10.53 -2.32 2.43
N GLY A 66 9.46 -2.00 1.68
CA GLY A 66 9.12 -0.65 1.22
C GLY A 66 10.15 -0.03 0.25
N MET A 67 9.66 0.74 -0.71
CA MET A 67 10.52 1.65 -1.47
C MET A 67 10.56 2.99 -0.73
N THR A 68 11.72 3.64 -0.67
CA THR A 68 11.78 5.02 -0.16
C THR A 68 10.94 5.94 -1.05
N HIS A 69 10.22 6.89 -0.44
CA HIS A 69 9.43 7.85 -1.20
C HIS A 69 10.32 8.74 -2.08
N LEU A 70 11.59 8.97 -1.67
CA LEU A 70 12.54 9.81 -2.40
C LEU A 70 12.98 9.17 -3.71
N ASP A 71 13.03 7.84 -3.78
CA ASP A 71 13.42 7.13 -5.01
C ASP A 71 12.22 6.86 -5.94
N THR A 72 10.99 7.16 -5.48
CA THR A 72 9.76 6.74 -6.14
C THR A 72 8.79 7.89 -6.38
N PHE A 73 7.94 8.18 -5.40
CA PHE A 73 6.75 8.99 -5.58
C PHE A 73 6.92 10.47 -5.20
N ASP A 74 8.05 10.83 -4.59
CA ASP A 74 8.34 12.19 -4.14
C ASP A 74 9.86 12.49 -4.14
N PRO A 75 10.49 12.63 -5.33
CA PRO A 75 11.94 12.69 -5.47
C PRO A 75 12.63 13.98 -5.01
N LYS A 76 11.86 14.96 -4.49
CA LYS A 76 12.36 16.24 -3.94
C LYS A 76 13.55 16.83 -4.72
N PRO A 77 13.39 17.20 -6.01
CA PRO A 77 14.52 17.63 -6.86
C PRO A 77 15.27 18.85 -6.32
N GLU A 78 14.56 19.73 -5.60
CA GLU A 78 15.12 20.95 -4.98
C GLU A 78 15.87 20.67 -3.68
N ALA A 79 15.78 19.46 -3.12
CA ALA A 79 16.53 19.11 -1.93
C ALA A 79 18.02 18.86 -2.29
N PRO A 80 18.95 19.19 -1.38
CA PRO A 80 20.36 18.87 -1.57
C PRO A 80 20.58 17.39 -1.86
N ALA A 81 21.55 17.08 -2.73
CA ALA A 81 21.82 15.72 -3.21
C ALA A 81 22.17 14.76 -2.06
N GLU A 82 22.73 15.27 -0.97
CA GLU A 82 23.05 14.52 0.24
C GLU A 82 21.80 13.96 0.93
N TYR A 83 20.64 14.63 0.78
CA TYR A 83 19.37 14.22 1.38
C TYR A 83 18.49 13.41 0.42
N ARG A 84 18.38 13.84 -0.85
CA ARG A 84 17.54 13.12 -1.84
C ARG A 84 18.22 11.90 -2.46
N GLY A 85 19.54 11.77 -2.30
CA GLY A 85 20.32 10.73 -2.94
C GLY A 85 20.50 10.95 -4.44
N PRO A 86 20.89 9.90 -5.20
CA PRO A 86 21.17 10.01 -6.63
C PRO A 86 19.90 10.08 -7.49
N THR A 87 18.70 10.00 -6.89
CA THR A 87 17.45 9.94 -7.64
C THR A 87 17.18 11.24 -8.38
N GLU A 88 17.17 11.17 -9.71
CA GLU A 88 16.66 12.23 -10.58
C GLU A 88 15.13 12.18 -10.68
N ALA A 89 14.51 13.38 -10.70
CA ALA A 89 13.09 13.54 -10.94
C ALA A 89 12.80 13.59 -12.44
N ILE A 90 11.81 12.81 -12.88
CA ILE A 90 11.32 12.81 -14.26
C ILE A 90 9.92 13.40 -14.32
N LYS A 91 9.64 14.11 -15.42
CA LYS A 91 8.28 14.56 -15.76
C LYS A 91 7.40 13.34 -16.04
N THR A 92 6.12 13.48 -15.75
CA THR A 92 5.13 12.43 -15.99
C THR A 92 4.12 12.87 -17.04
N ALA A 93 3.22 11.97 -17.43
CA ALA A 93 2.08 12.28 -18.30
C ALA A 93 1.06 13.23 -17.66
N ALA A 94 1.11 13.42 -16.34
CA ALA A 94 0.26 14.36 -15.62
C ALA A 94 1.02 15.65 -15.27
N ASP A 95 0.39 16.79 -15.56
CA ASP A 95 0.97 18.10 -15.30
C ASP A 95 1.27 18.31 -13.81
N GLY A 96 2.44 18.87 -13.51
CA GLY A 96 2.87 19.17 -12.14
C GLY A 96 3.27 17.94 -11.31
N ILE A 97 3.13 16.72 -11.83
CA ILE A 97 3.56 15.49 -11.14
C ILE A 97 4.95 15.07 -11.65
N GLN A 98 5.85 14.83 -10.70
CA GLN A 98 7.18 14.26 -10.92
C GLN A 98 7.35 12.98 -10.12
N LEU A 99 8.03 11.99 -10.70
CA LEU A 99 8.39 10.72 -10.07
C LEU A 99 9.90 10.48 -10.21
N GLY A 100 10.45 9.52 -9.47
CA GLY A 100 11.84 9.09 -9.62
C GLY A 100 12.09 8.43 -10.98
N HIS A 101 13.27 8.65 -11.55
CA HIS A 101 13.68 8.10 -12.85
C HIS A 101 13.66 6.56 -12.95
N TYR A 102 13.54 5.84 -11.82
CA TYR A 102 13.35 4.39 -11.77
C TYR A 102 11.95 3.92 -12.19
N LEU A 103 10.98 4.84 -12.32
CA LEU A 103 9.58 4.52 -12.64
C LEU A 103 9.12 5.10 -13.99
N PRO A 104 9.88 4.95 -15.10
CA PRO A 104 9.55 5.63 -16.36
C PRO A 104 8.24 5.13 -16.98
N LYS A 105 7.96 3.83 -16.85
CA LYS A 105 6.69 3.25 -17.33
C LYS A 105 5.48 3.75 -16.55
N LEU A 106 5.64 3.97 -15.24
CA LEU A 106 4.57 4.51 -14.39
C LEU A 106 4.39 6.01 -14.64
N ALA A 107 5.49 6.75 -14.84
CA ALA A 107 5.44 8.15 -15.23
C ALA A 107 4.63 8.37 -16.51
N GLY A 108 4.76 7.47 -17.50
CA GLY A 108 3.94 7.48 -18.71
C GLY A 108 2.45 7.17 -18.51
N GLN A 109 2.03 6.75 -17.32
CA GLN A 109 0.64 6.43 -16.97
C GLN A 109 0.11 7.31 -15.82
N ALA A 110 0.82 8.38 -15.47
CA ALA A 110 0.48 9.20 -14.31
C ALA A 110 -0.89 9.91 -14.44
N ASP A 111 -1.41 10.08 -15.65
CA ASP A 111 -2.77 10.55 -15.95
C ASP A 111 -3.87 9.65 -15.36
N LYS A 112 -3.52 8.41 -14.99
CA LYS A 112 -4.42 7.39 -14.41
C LYS A 112 -4.15 7.14 -12.93
N VAL A 113 -3.21 7.86 -12.33
CA VAL A 113 -2.75 7.63 -10.95
C VAL A 113 -3.21 8.77 -10.05
N ALA A 114 -3.83 8.42 -8.93
CA ALA A 114 -4.04 9.35 -7.83
C ALA A 114 -2.87 9.22 -6.84
N LEU A 115 -2.04 10.25 -6.76
CA LEU A 115 -0.87 10.27 -5.87
C LEU A 115 -1.20 11.00 -4.56
N ILE A 116 -1.00 10.33 -3.43
CA ILE A 116 -1.22 10.88 -2.08
C ILE A 116 0.13 11.05 -1.37
N ARG A 117 0.55 12.30 -1.14
CA ARG A 117 1.79 12.66 -0.41
C ARG A 117 1.56 13.17 1.01
N SER A 118 0.30 13.27 1.44
CA SER A 118 -0.11 13.83 2.73
C SER A 118 -0.09 12.81 3.88
N MET A 119 0.30 11.56 3.63
CA MET A 119 0.32 10.54 4.65
C MET A 119 1.48 10.74 5.63
N THR A 120 1.17 10.76 6.92
CA THR A 120 2.15 10.84 8.01
C THR A 120 1.89 9.73 9.02
N SER A 121 2.94 9.24 9.67
CA SER A 121 2.83 8.22 10.72
C SER A 121 3.85 8.50 11.82
N THR A 122 3.49 8.17 13.06
CA THR A 122 4.37 8.19 14.23
C THR A 122 4.95 6.81 14.55
N GLN A 123 4.65 5.80 13.73
CA GLN A 123 5.09 4.42 13.96
C GLN A 123 6.53 4.22 13.49
N GLY A 124 7.45 4.01 14.43
CA GLY A 124 8.87 3.79 14.16
C GLY A 124 9.30 2.33 13.93
N ALA A 125 8.38 1.36 14.14
CA ALA A 125 8.67 -0.07 14.04
C ALA A 125 7.81 -0.74 12.95
N HIS A 126 8.37 -1.75 12.27
CA HIS A 126 7.72 -2.42 11.14
C HIS A 126 6.35 -3.02 11.47
N GLY A 127 6.24 -3.75 12.59
CA GLY A 127 4.99 -4.38 13.01
C GLY A 127 3.85 -3.36 13.21
N PRO A 128 4.02 -2.39 14.12
CA PRO A 128 3.05 -1.31 14.33
C PRO A 128 2.77 -0.48 13.08
N GLY A 129 3.79 -0.19 12.27
CA GLY A 129 3.64 0.56 11.01
C GLY A 129 2.78 -0.18 9.99
N ARG A 130 3.00 -1.48 9.81
CA ARG A 130 2.15 -2.30 8.91
C ARG A 130 0.71 -2.39 9.43
N TYR A 131 0.53 -2.57 10.74
CA TYR A 131 -0.79 -2.59 11.34
C TYR A 131 -1.53 -1.27 11.10
N PHE A 132 -0.85 -0.15 11.32
CA PHE A 132 -1.37 1.20 11.09
C PHE A 132 -1.77 1.39 9.63
N MET A 133 -0.93 0.96 8.68
CA MET A 133 -1.24 1.06 7.24
C MET A 133 -2.45 0.23 6.79
N ARG A 134 -2.76 -0.87 7.48
CA ARG A 134 -3.86 -1.76 7.13
C ARG A 134 -5.18 -1.41 7.81
N THR A 135 -5.12 -0.77 8.97
CA THR A 135 -6.28 -0.53 9.85
C THR A 135 -6.61 0.95 10.05
N GLY A 136 -5.62 1.83 9.90
CA GLY A 136 -5.70 3.25 10.27
C GLY A 136 -5.53 3.51 11.78
N TYR A 137 -5.28 2.48 12.59
CA TYR A 137 -5.19 2.60 14.05
C TYR A 137 -3.79 2.26 14.57
N ALA A 138 -3.37 2.93 15.64
CA ALA A 138 -2.18 2.52 16.37
C ALA A 138 -2.41 1.16 17.02
N GLN A 139 -1.42 0.27 16.90
CA GLN A 139 -1.51 -1.08 17.46
C GLN A 139 -1.57 -1.02 18.99
N ARG A 140 -2.51 -1.76 19.58
CA ARG A 140 -2.68 -1.90 21.03
C ARG A 140 -2.75 -3.37 21.41
N ALA A 141 -2.30 -3.72 22.60
CA ALA A 141 -2.35 -5.10 23.08
C ALA A 141 -3.78 -5.61 23.34
N SER A 142 -4.71 -4.70 23.68
CA SER A 142 -6.06 -5.06 24.10
C SER A 142 -7.05 -5.30 22.95
N ILE A 143 -6.73 -4.88 21.73
CA ILE A 143 -7.70 -4.91 20.62
C ILE A 143 -7.01 -5.05 19.26
N VAL A 144 -7.65 -5.84 18.39
CA VAL A 144 -7.28 -5.93 16.97
C VAL A 144 -8.36 -5.23 16.15
N HIS A 145 -8.00 -4.13 15.49
CA HIS A 145 -8.89 -3.37 14.63
C HIS A 145 -9.06 -4.11 13.29
N PRO A 146 -10.27 -4.09 12.70
CA PRO A 146 -10.51 -4.65 11.38
C PRO A 146 -9.62 -3.98 10.32
N SER A 147 -9.15 -4.78 9.37
CA SER A 147 -8.47 -4.24 8.18
C SER A 147 -9.43 -3.43 7.30
N ALA A 148 -8.87 -2.59 6.43
CA ALA A 148 -9.67 -1.86 5.43
C ALA A 148 -10.57 -2.78 4.59
N GLY A 149 -10.08 -3.97 4.21
CA GLY A 149 -10.89 -4.96 3.48
C GLY A 149 -12.05 -5.55 4.29
N ALA A 150 -11.87 -5.73 5.60
CA ALA A 150 -12.94 -6.16 6.50
C ALA A 150 -14.00 -5.06 6.69
N TRP A 151 -13.59 -3.79 6.80
CA TRP A 151 -14.52 -2.65 6.79
C TRP A 151 -15.33 -2.58 5.51
N VAL A 152 -14.68 -2.71 4.34
CA VAL A 152 -15.40 -2.74 3.06
C VAL A 152 -16.37 -3.91 3.00
N SER A 153 -15.96 -5.11 3.43
CA SER A 153 -16.83 -6.29 3.41
C SER A 153 -18.04 -6.18 4.35
N ARG A 154 -17.90 -5.45 5.46
CA ARG A 154 -18.99 -5.22 6.41
C ARG A 154 -19.95 -4.12 5.98
N LEU A 155 -19.43 -3.03 5.42
CA LEU A 155 -20.22 -1.85 5.06
C LEU A 155 -20.80 -1.94 3.64
N ALA A 156 -20.12 -2.63 2.72
CA ALA A 156 -20.60 -2.84 1.37
C ALA A 156 -21.46 -4.10 1.30
N GLN A 157 -22.44 -4.10 0.41
CA GLN A 157 -23.17 -5.32 0.07
C GLN A 157 -22.24 -6.30 -0.66
N ARG A 158 -22.36 -7.60 -0.34
CA ARG A 158 -21.60 -8.64 -1.03
C ARG A 158 -21.95 -8.60 -2.52
N ALA A 159 -20.94 -8.44 -3.36
CA ALA A 159 -21.12 -8.45 -4.81
C ALA A 159 -21.57 -9.83 -5.35
N ASN A 160 -21.29 -10.90 -4.60
CA ASN A 160 -21.63 -12.26 -4.94
C ASN A 160 -21.94 -13.06 -3.65
N GLN A 161 -22.98 -13.90 -3.70
CA GLN A 161 -23.40 -14.71 -2.55
C GLN A 161 -22.45 -15.90 -2.29
N THR A 162 -21.82 -16.42 -3.34
CA THR A 162 -20.99 -17.63 -3.31
C THR A 162 -19.51 -17.32 -3.11
N LEU A 163 -19.01 -16.23 -3.70
CA LEU A 163 -17.60 -15.87 -3.64
C LEU A 163 -17.27 -14.98 -2.42
N PRO A 164 -16.08 -15.11 -1.84
CA PRO A 164 -15.63 -14.22 -0.77
C PRO A 164 -15.44 -12.80 -1.32
N SER A 165 -15.85 -11.80 -0.55
CA SER A 165 -15.67 -10.38 -0.91
C SER A 165 -14.27 -9.85 -0.54
N PHE A 166 -13.51 -10.60 0.25
CA PHE A 166 -12.18 -10.23 0.70
C PHE A 166 -11.23 -11.43 0.65
N VAL A 167 -10.12 -11.26 -0.06
CA VAL A 167 -9.10 -12.29 -0.27
C VAL A 167 -7.74 -11.66 0.00
N THR A 168 -6.86 -12.40 0.66
CA THR A 168 -5.46 -12.00 0.84
C THR A 168 -4.56 -13.03 0.19
N VAL A 169 -3.59 -12.58 -0.59
CA VAL A 169 -2.62 -13.45 -1.29
C VAL A 169 -1.23 -13.21 -0.71
N ASN A 170 -0.53 -14.29 -0.36
CA ASN A 170 0.82 -14.26 0.24
C ASN A 170 0.89 -13.34 1.48
N ALA A 171 -0.23 -13.15 2.17
CA ALA A 171 -0.28 -12.35 3.38
C ALA A 171 0.23 -13.23 4.53
N GLY A 172 1.46 -12.96 4.99
CA GLY A 172 1.98 -13.60 6.20
C GLY A 172 1.06 -13.40 7.40
N ASN A 173 1.32 -14.14 8.48
CA ASN A 173 0.46 -14.29 9.67
C ASN A 173 0.11 -13.00 10.42
N GLU A 174 0.70 -11.87 10.03
CA GLU A 174 0.54 -10.57 10.67
C GLU A 174 -0.56 -9.71 9.98
N HIS A 175 -1.36 -10.38 9.14
CA HIS A 175 -2.74 -10.13 8.77
C HIS A 175 -3.73 -9.60 9.85
N PRO A 176 -4.13 -8.31 10.02
CA PRO A 176 -5.10 -7.96 11.08
C PRO A 176 -6.50 -8.60 10.87
N GLY A 177 -6.79 -9.02 9.63
CA GLY A 177 -7.97 -9.82 9.31
C GLY A 177 -9.28 -9.08 9.56
N ALA A 178 -10.23 -9.78 10.17
CA ALA A 178 -11.50 -9.22 10.63
C ALA A 178 -11.35 -8.32 11.88
N GLY A 179 -10.24 -8.43 12.61
CA GLY A 179 -10.09 -7.78 13.91
C GLY A 179 -11.19 -8.21 14.89
N PHE A 180 -11.87 -7.24 15.51
CA PHE A 180 -13.00 -7.48 16.41
C PHE A 180 -14.34 -7.76 15.70
N PHE A 181 -14.37 -7.78 14.35
CA PHE A 181 -15.56 -8.21 13.63
C PHE A 181 -15.75 -9.72 13.69
N GLU A 182 -16.95 -10.13 13.32
CA GLU A 182 -17.36 -11.51 13.16
C GLU A 182 -16.43 -12.23 12.16
N PRO A 183 -16.12 -13.53 12.37
CA PRO A 183 -15.21 -14.27 11.51
C PRO A 183 -15.59 -14.30 10.02
N GLU A 184 -16.87 -14.08 9.67
CA GLU A 184 -17.32 -14.00 8.27
C GLU A 184 -16.65 -12.85 7.47
N TYR A 185 -16.21 -11.79 8.15
CA TYR A 185 -15.51 -10.67 7.52
C TYR A 185 -13.99 -10.87 7.42
N ALA A 186 -13.48 -12.04 7.82
CA ALA A 186 -12.08 -12.37 7.66
C ALA A 186 -11.75 -12.61 6.18
N PRO A 187 -10.56 -12.23 5.72
CA PRO A 187 -10.14 -12.54 4.35
C PRO A 187 -10.00 -14.04 4.16
N LEU A 188 -10.34 -14.54 2.97
CA LEU A 188 -9.90 -15.86 2.53
C LEU A 188 -8.37 -15.82 2.28
N PRO A 189 -7.54 -16.57 3.02
CA PRO A 189 -6.11 -16.55 2.82
C PRO A 189 -5.71 -17.52 1.69
N VAL A 190 -5.02 -16.98 0.68
CA VAL A 190 -4.30 -17.73 -0.34
C VAL A 190 -2.82 -17.62 0.01
N GLY A 191 -2.26 -18.67 0.59
CA GLY A 191 -0.90 -18.65 1.14
C GLY A 191 0.18 -18.55 0.06
N ASP A 192 0.01 -19.30 -1.03
CA ASP A 192 0.85 -19.25 -2.22
C ASP A 192 -0.03 -19.07 -3.45
N ALA A 193 0.27 -18.05 -4.25
CA ALA A 193 -0.43 -17.75 -5.49
C ALA A 193 -0.24 -18.85 -6.55
N GLU A 194 0.91 -19.53 -6.57
CA GLU A 194 1.20 -20.58 -7.56
C GLU A 194 0.45 -21.88 -7.22
N SER A 195 0.42 -22.25 -5.94
CA SER A 195 -0.29 -23.45 -5.47
C SER A 195 -1.81 -23.27 -5.38
N GLY A 196 -2.30 -22.02 -5.36
CA GLY A 196 -3.73 -21.70 -5.27
C GLY A 196 -4.36 -22.09 -3.93
N LEU A 197 -5.70 -22.17 -3.90
CA LEU A 197 -6.44 -22.49 -2.69
C LEU A 197 -6.29 -23.98 -2.33
N GLN A 198 -5.72 -24.25 -1.17
CA GLN A 198 -5.47 -25.62 -0.70
C GLN A 198 -6.76 -26.28 -0.17
N ASN A 199 -6.77 -27.62 -0.15
CA ASN A 199 -7.86 -28.43 0.42
C ASN A 199 -9.24 -28.22 -0.23
N VAL A 200 -9.28 -27.69 -1.45
CA VAL A 200 -10.51 -27.58 -2.23
C VAL A 200 -10.82 -28.92 -2.88
N ARG A 201 -12.08 -29.37 -2.74
CA ARG A 201 -12.58 -30.53 -3.48
C ARG A 201 -13.44 -30.06 -4.65
N ARG A 202 -13.32 -30.76 -5.78
CA ARG A 202 -14.23 -30.60 -6.92
C ARG A 202 -15.68 -30.82 -6.46
N LEU A 203 -16.61 -30.02 -6.99
CA LEU A 203 -18.03 -30.20 -6.73
C LEU A 203 -18.50 -31.58 -7.21
N ARG A 204 -19.35 -32.25 -6.42
CA ARG A 204 -19.76 -33.64 -6.67
C ARG A 204 -20.48 -33.85 -8.01
N ASN A 205 -21.09 -32.80 -8.56
CA ASN A 205 -21.89 -32.81 -9.78
C ASN A 205 -21.09 -32.46 -11.06
N ILE A 206 -19.83 -32.05 -10.94
CA ILE A 206 -18.93 -31.80 -12.08
C ILE A 206 -18.14 -33.08 -12.28
N THR A 207 -17.97 -33.61 -13.50
CA THR A 207 -17.09 -34.78 -13.75
C THR A 207 -15.61 -34.38 -13.84
N GLU A 208 -14.69 -35.33 -13.72
CA GLU A 208 -13.25 -35.04 -13.87
C GLU A 208 -12.92 -34.53 -15.28
N GLU A 209 -13.58 -35.11 -16.29
CA GLU A 209 -13.46 -34.68 -17.67
C GLU A 209 -13.90 -33.22 -17.86
N GLN A 210 -15.09 -32.85 -17.35
CA GLN A 210 -15.59 -31.47 -17.42
C GLN A 210 -14.64 -30.49 -16.73
N PHE A 211 -14.10 -30.86 -15.56
CA PHE A 211 -13.14 -30.04 -14.84
C PHE A 211 -11.84 -29.84 -15.64
N ASN A 212 -11.30 -30.91 -16.22
CA ASN A 212 -10.08 -30.86 -17.03
C ASN A 212 -10.28 -30.05 -18.32
N GLN A 213 -11.46 -30.15 -18.96
CA GLN A 213 -11.83 -29.33 -20.10
C GLN A 213 -11.86 -27.83 -19.74
N GLN A 214 -12.46 -27.47 -18.59
CA GLN A 214 -12.47 -26.09 -18.12
C GLN A 214 -11.06 -25.58 -17.81
N LEU A 215 -10.22 -26.40 -17.19
CA LEU A 215 -8.83 -26.05 -16.89
C LEU A 215 -8.01 -25.87 -18.19
N ALA A 216 -8.23 -26.70 -19.20
CA ALA A 216 -7.60 -26.58 -20.51
C ALA A 216 -8.03 -25.29 -21.23
N LEU A 217 -9.34 -24.96 -21.21
CA LEU A 217 -9.85 -23.71 -21.77
C LEU A 217 -9.24 -22.49 -21.07
N ARG A 218 -9.18 -22.51 -19.73
CA ARG A 218 -8.51 -21.46 -18.96
C ARG A 218 -7.08 -21.27 -19.42
N LYS A 219 -6.29 -22.35 -19.50
CA LYS A 219 -4.88 -22.30 -19.94
C LYS A 219 -4.73 -21.71 -21.33
N LEU A 220 -5.64 -22.05 -22.25
CA LEU A 220 -5.64 -21.50 -23.60
C LEU A 220 -5.90 -19.98 -23.61
N LEU A 221 -6.82 -19.50 -22.75
CA LEU A 221 -7.08 -18.07 -22.60
C LEU A 221 -5.90 -17.34 -21.94
N ASP A 222 -5.24 -17.97 -20.96
CA ASP A 222 -4.10 -17.40 -20.25
C ASP A 222 -2.82 -17.40 -21.12
N GLN A 223 -2.70 -18.30 -22.10
CA GLN A 223 -1.50 -18.50 -22.91
C GLN A 223 -0.98 -17.20 -23.55
N GLN A 224 -1.87 -16.41 -24.15
CA GLN A 224 -1.47 -15.16 -24.81
C GLN A 224 -0.91 -14.14 -23.81
N PHE A 225 -1.45 -14.11 -22.59
CA PHE A 225 -0.94 -13.24 -21.53
C PHE A 225 0.43 -13.73 -21.04
N ASP A 226 0.57 -15.03 -20.83
CA ASP A 226 1.81 -15.65 -20.36
C ASP A 226 2.97 -15.45 -21.34
N GLU A 227 2.73 -15.65 -22.64
CA GLU A 227 3.72 -15.39 -23.67
C GLU A 227 4.14 -13.92 -23.72
N ARG A 228 3.23 -12.99 -23.43
CA ARG A 228 3.51 -11.56 -23.51
C ARG A 228 4.23 -11.01 -22.27
N PHE A 229 3.94 -11.52 -21.08
CA PHE A 229 4.35 -10.90 -19.82
C PHE A 229 5.23 -11.77 -18.92
N HIS A 230 5.25 -13.09 -19.09
CA HIS A 230 6.00 -14.00 -18.23
C HIS A 230 7.39 -14.42 -18.78
N GLN A 231 7.87 -13.79 -19.86
CA GLN A 231 9.13 -14.13 -20.55
C GLN A 231 10.45 -13.66 -19.86
N GLY A 232 10.49 -13.24 -18.58
CA GLY A 232 11.82 -13.02 -17.96
C GLY A 232 12.01 -12.16 -16.72
N GLN A 233 10.99 -11.63 -16.04
CA GLN A 233 11.22 -10.85 -14.81
C GLN A 233 10.15 -11.13 -13.74
N LYS A 234 10.38 -12.14 -12.90
CA LYS A 234 9.62 -12.31 -11.63
C LYS A 234 10.08 -11.34 -10.52
N ASN A 235 11.16 -10.59 -10.74
CA ASN A 235 11.71 -9.66 -9.76
C ASN A 235 11.64 -8.23 -10.30
N VAL A 236 10.81 -7.40 -9.67
CA VAL A 236 10.85 -5.95 -9.83
C VAL A 236 12.16 -5.45 -9.18
N CYS A 237 12.92 -4.65 -9.93
CA CYS A 237 14.24 -4.07 -9.65
C CYS A 237 15.48 -4.97 -9.89
N PRO A 238 16.10 -4.91 -11.09
CA PRO A 238 17.42 -5.52 -11.34
C PRO A 238 18.61 -4.72 -10.77
N GLY A 239 18.37 -3.68 -9.96
CA GLY A 239 19.37 -2.64 -9.66
C GLY A 239 19.82 -2.51 -8.19
N LEU A 240 19.33 -3.32 -7.25
CA LEU A 240 19.80 -3.25 -5.87
C LEU A 240 20.98 -4.22 -5.66
N HIS A 241 22.14 -3.68 -5.29
CA HIS A 241 23.36 -4.42 -4.95
C HIS A 241 23.06 -5.63 -4.03
N PRO A 242 23.74 -6.79 -4.17
CA PRO A 242 23.48 -8.00 -3.38
C PRO A 242 23.78 -7.92 -1.86
N GLY A 243 24.03 -6.73 -1.31
CA GLY A 243 24.57 -6.53 0.04
C GLY A 243 23.56 -6.45 1.18
N PHE A 244 22.25 -6.43 0.91
CA PHE A 244 21.23 -6.33 1.96
C PHE A 244 20.32 -7.56 1.98
N ARG A 245 20.91 -8.72 2.28
CA ARG A 245 20.16 -9.90 2.71
C ARG A 245 20.10 -9.87 4.23
N GLY A 246 19.05 -9.28 4.80
CA GLY A 246 18.75 -9.36 6.23
C GLY A 246 18.36 -10.80 6.60
N GLY A 247 19.36 -11.65 6.83
CA GLY A 247 19.18 -13.00 7.33
C GLY A 247 18.81 -12.97 8.81
N GLY A 248 17.53 -13.10 9.12
CA GLY A 248 17.08 -13.61 10.41
C GLY A 248 17.14 -15.13 10.37
N GLU A 249 18.35 -15.69 10.43
CA GLU A 249 18.55 -17.11 10.68
C GLU A 249 18.53 -17.29 12.20
N THR A 250 17.44 -17.85 12.72
CA THR A 250 17.33 -18.28 14.10
C THR A 250 18.27 -19.48 14.30
N ASP A 251 19.49 -19.20 14.75
CA ASP A 251 20.46 -20.23 15.19
C ASP A 251 19.95 -20.86 16.49
N GLU A 252 19.10 -21.87 16.34
CA GLU A 252 18.67 -22.79 17.40
C GLU A 252 19.70 -23.92 17.59
N LYS A 253 21.01 -23.67 17.52
CA LYS A 253 22.03 -24.66 17.95
C LYS A 253 23.28 -24.03 18.56
N ARG A 254 23.15 -23.42 19.75
CA ARG A 254 24.29 -23.31 20.68
C ARG A 254 23.88 -23.32 22.15
N GLY A 255 24.33 -24.36 22.86
CA GLY A 255 24.15 -24.54 24.31
C GLY A 255 24.86 -23.47 25.16
N PRO A 256 24.61 -23.46 26.49
CA PRO A 256 24.81 -22.28 27.32
C PRO A 256 26.30 -22.05 27.58
N ARG A 257 26.81 -20.89 27.17
CA ARG A 257 28.08 -20.36 27.70
C ARG A 257 27.80 -19.36 28.80
N SER A 258 28.53 -19.54 29.88
CA SER A 258 28.37 -18.94 31.19
C SER A 258 28.45 -17.41 31.19
N VAL A 259 27.60 -16.83 32.03
CA VAL A 259 27.57 -15.41 32.39
C VAL A 259 28.75 -15.08 33.31
N ARG A 260 29.50 -14.01 33.01
CA ARG A 260 30.31 -13.28 34.01
C ARG A 260 30.14 -11.76 33.83
N PRO A 261 30.25 -10.98 34.92
CA PRO A 261 29.55 -9.71 35.06
C PRO A 261 30.38 -8.48 34.62
N ALA A 262 29.64 -7.37 34.49
CA ALA A 262 30.05 -6.06 34.01
C ALA A 262 31.15 -5.35 34.82
N ARG A 263 31.96 -4.58 34.09
CA ARG A 263 32.63 -3.31 34.46
C ARG A 263 32.67 -2.52 33.14
N GLY A 264 32.20 -1.27 32.97
CA GLY A 264 32.30 -0.10 33.84
C GLY A 264 33.41 0.81 33.29
N ALA A 265 33.11 1.66 32.30
CA ALA A 265 33.87 2.88 31.94
C ALA A 265 33.12 3.70 30.87
N GLU A 266 32.95 5.00 31.15
CA GLU A 266 32.46 6.07 30.29
C GLU A 266 33.34 6.27 29.04
N GLU A 267 32.75 6.72 27.92
CA GLU A 267 33.22 7.86 27.11
C GLU A 267 32.29 8.10 25.88
N GLY A 268 32.16 9.37 25.47
CA GLY A 268 31.11 9.93 24.61
C GLY A 268 31.17 9.64 23.09
N PRO A 269 30.34 10.35 22.29
CA PRO A 269 29.88 9.88 20.99
C PRO A 269 30.89 10.18 19.87
N ARG A 270 31.29 9.16 19.10
CA ARG A 270 32.01 9.35 17.85
C ARG A 270 31.28 8.69 16.68
N SER A 271 30.79 9.57 15.80
CA SER A 271 30.42 9.32 14.42
C SER A 271 31.52 8.55 13.67
N LEU A 272 31.18 7.39 13.12
CA LEU A 272 32.10 6.53 12.38
C LEU A 272 31.43 6.00 11.10
N TRP A 273 31.40 6.85 10.07
CA TRP A 273 31.38 6.40 8.67
C TRP A 273 32.11 7.44 7.79
N ARG A 274 33.44 7.33 7.73
CA ARG A 274 34.23 7.88 6.62
C ARG A 274 34.71 6.68 5.80
N ARG A 275 34.40 6.67 4.49
CA ARG A 275 35.10 5.83 3.51
C ARG A 275 35.99 6.72 2.62
N PRO A 276 37.11 6.19 2.12
CA PRO A 276 38.11 6.97 1.41
C PRO A 276 37.71 7.23 -0.04
N LEU A 277 38.05 8.44 -0.51
CA LEU A 277 38.07 8.82 -1.93
C LEU A 277 38.93 7.82 -2.72
N ARG A 278 38.42 7.30 -3.83
CA ARG A 278 39.23 6.67 -4.88
C ARG A 278 39.00 7.37 -6.21
N GLU A 279 40.11 7.54 -6.89
CA GLU A 279 40.35 8.24 -8.14
C GLU A 279 39.55 7.67 -9.31
N GLY A 280 39.32 8.51 -10.32
CA GLY A 280 38.39 8.29 -11.42
C GLY A 280 38.77 7.21 -12.44
N CYS A 281 37.80 6.94 -13.32
CA CYS A 281 38.00 6.27 -14.60
C CYS A 281 37.09 6.94 -15.66
N PRO A 282 37.50 6.97 -16.94
CA PRO A 282 37.07 7.97 -17.91
C PRO A 282 35.71 7.69 -18.53
N ALA A 283 35.02 8.78 -18.92
CA ALA A 283 33.78 8.76 -19.68
C ALA A 283 33.99 8.18 -21.08
N GLY A 284 33.20 7.17 -21.45
CA GLY A 284 33.09 6.68 -22.82
C GLY A 284 32.41 7.69 -23.76
N PRO A 285 32.62 7.59 -25.08
CA PRO A 285 32.12 8.58 -26.03
C PRO A 285 30.58 8.52 -26.16
N PRO A 286 29.92 9.66 -26.41
CA PRO A 286 28.47 9.70 -26.57
C PRO A 286 28.01 9.04 -27.88
N PRO A 287 26.80 8.45 -27.92
CA PRO A 287 26.26 7.83 -29.12
C PRO A 287 25.97 8.86 -30.22
N ARG A 288 26.33 8.49 -31.46
CA ARG A 288 26.15 9.30 -32.67
C ARG A 288 24.66 9.59 -32.91
N ARG A 289 24.31 10.87 -33.05
CA ARG A 289 23.01 11.33 -33.57
C ARG A 289 22.87 10.91 -35.04
N THR A 290 21.96 10.00 -35.35
CA THR A 290 21.44 9.86 -36.71
C THR A 290 20.28 10.82 -36.88
N ARG A 291 20.48 11.85 -37.72
CA ARG A 291 19.37 12.62 -38.29
C ARG A 291 18.67 11.71 -39.29
N SER A 292 17.39 11.45 -39.06
CA SER A 292 16.47 10.93 -40.07
C SER A 292 15.35 11.95 -40.17
N ALA A 293 15.35 12.68 -41.29
CA ALA A 293 14.25 13.51 -41.73
C ALA A 293 13.23 12.59 -42.39
N PHE A 294 11.95 12.70 -42.03
CA PHE A 294 10.85 12.45 -42.96
C PHE A 294 9.68 13.37 -42.63
N ARG A 295 9.02 13.78 -43.71
CA ARG A 295 7.91 14.74 -43.81
C ARG A 295 6.68 14.35 -43.00
#